data_AF-A0A939Z8E3-F1
#
_entry.id   AF-A0A939Z8E3-F1
#
_cell.length_a   1.000
_cell.length_b   1.000
_cell.length_c   1.000
_cell.angle_alpha   90.00
_cell.angle_beta   90.00
_cell.angle_gamma   90.00
#
_symmetry.space_group_name_H-M   'P 1'
#
loop_
_entity.id
_entity.type
_entity.pdbx_description
1 polymer ?
#
loop_
_entity_poly.entity_id
_entity_poly.type
_entity_poly.pdbx_seq_one_letter_code
_entity_poly.pdbx_strand_id
1 'polypeptide(L)'
;MRKILSAMVLIAFLFTLSACVDKNAQNEEPANNEETNVVESNTSTEDSETEKPADADDSDENLSNSSEVVIDYGKSDVFSKEDMDEAINIINGKFAKWRDCDVHSIRFGGDDKNIEDNVEWANDCIQGQNFTEVMEFETDFHSPTEVSGEWGDSDTEYDDYQWWFARPEDGKWQLFYWSY
;
A
#
# COMPACT_ATOMS: atom_id res chain seq x y z
N MET A 1 1.19 58.88 -0.36
CA MET A 1 2.21 57.85 -0.04
C MET A 1 1.69 56.50 -0.50
N ARG A 2 2.61 55.63 -0.93
CA ARG A 2 2.43 54.54 -1.89
C ARG A 2 1.60 53.38 -1.33
N LYS A 3 0.74 52.82 -2.18
CA LYS A 3 0.06 51.53 -2.02
C LYS A 3 1.12 50.44 -1.90
N ILE A 4 1.13 49.65 -0.83
CA ILE A 4 1.82 48.36 -0.80
C ILE A 4 0.76 47.31 -1.01
N LEU A 5 0.57 46.97 -2.29
CA LEU A 5 -0.11 45.77 -2.74
C LEU A 5 0.80 44.61 -2.31
N SER A 6 0.56 44.02 -1.13
CA SER A 6 1.27 42.80 -0.75
C SER A 6 0.62 41.65 -1.52
N ALA A 7 1.26 41.28 -2.62
CA ALA A 7 1.08 40.02 -3.29
C ALA A 7 1.47 38.89 -2.32
N MET A 8 0.56 38.52 -1.44
CA MET A 8 0.65 37.29 -0.68
C MET A 8 -0.41 36.33 -1.21
N VAL A 9 0.08 35.52 -2.14
CA VAL A 9 -0.34 34.15 -2.41
C VAL A 9 -1.76 34.02 -2.96
N LEU A 10 -1.84 34.43 -4.23
CA LEU A 10 -2.77 33.86 -5.21
C LEU A 10 -2.32 32.40 -5.53
N ILE A 11 -2.35 31.52 -4.52
CA ILE A 11 -2.30 30.06 -4.68
C ILE A 11 -3.38 29.48 -3.75
N ALA A 12 -4.59 30.02 -3.89
CA ALA A 12 -5.79 29.20 -3.78
C ALA A 12 -6.08 28.70 -5.21
N PHE A 13 -5.14 27.92 -5.76
CA PHE A 13 -5.36 27.21 -7.01
C PHE A 13 -6.22 25.99 -6.64
N LEU A 14 -7.53 26.11 -6.88
CA LEU A 14 -8.44 25.00 -7.17
C LEU A 14 -8.59 23.93 -6.07
N PHE A 15 -9.11 24.31 -4.91
CA PHE A 15 -9.72 23.36 -3.97
C PHE A 15 -11.19 23.06 -4.34
N THR A 16 -11.43 22.68 -5.60
CA THR A 16 -12.71 22.11 -6.05
C THR A 16 -12.44 21.10 -7.16
N LEU A 17 -12.72 19.83 -6.86
CA LEU A 17 -12.39 18.58 -7.59
C LEU A 17 -10.89 18.24 -7.53
N SER A 18 -10.47 17.15 -6.92
CA SER A 18 -10.98 15.80 -7.22
C SER A 18 -10.73 14.87 -6.04
N ALA A 19 -11.63 13.92 -5.83
CA ALA A 19 -11.44 12.77 -4.96
C ALA A 19 -10.16 11.97 -5.33
N CYS A 20 -9.64 12.17 -6.53
CA CYS A 20 -8.64 11.35 -7.18
C CYS A 20 -7.20 11.78 -6.87
N VAL A 21 -6.29 10.80 -6.87
CA VAL A 21 -4.84 11.00 -6.69
C VAL A 21 -4.30 11.88 -7.82
N ASP A 22 -3.58 12.95 -7.47
CA ASP A 22 -2.95 13.84 -8.43
C ASP A 22 -1.92 13.11 -9.32
N LYS A 23 -1.94 13.42 -10.62
CA LYS A 23 -1.03 12.85 -11.64
C LYS A 23 0.47 12.99 -11.33
N ASN A 24 0.85 13.94 -10.47
CA ASN A 24 2.24 14.19 -10.09
C ASN A 24 2.78 13.24 -9.00
N ALA A 25 1.92 12.44 -8.36
CA ALA A 25 2.33 11.51 -7.29
C ALA A 25 2.78 10.12 -7.81
N GLN A 26 2.76 9.89 -9.12
CA GLN A 26 3.04 8.59 -9.76
C GLN A 26 4.51 8.42 -10.22
N ASN A 27 5.39 9.41 -9.99
CA ASN A 27 6.78 9.42 -10.48
C ASN A 27 7.85 9.27 -9.38
N GLU A 28 7.55 8.56 -8.30
CA GLU A 28 8.61 8.11 -7.39
C GLU A 28 8.97 6.65 -7.73
N GLU A 29 10.04 6.53 -8.51
CA GLU A 29 10.74 5.32 -8.90
C GLU A 29 10.88 4.33 -7.72
N PRO A 30 10.49 3.05 -7.85
CA PRO A 30 10.76 2.07 -6.82
C PRO A 30 12.28 1.89 -6.70
N ALA A 31 12.80 1.99 -5.47
CA ALA A 31 14.19 1.72 -5.17
C ALA A 31 14.55 0.31 -5.64
N ASN A 32 15.55 0.26 -6.53
CA ASN A 32 16.16 -0.93 -7.09
C ASN A 32 16.43 -1.98 -6.00
N ASN A 33 15.83 -3.15 -6.14
CA ASN A 33 16.11 -4.32 -5.32
C ASN A 33 17.46 -4.91 -5.76
N GLU A 34 18.47 -4.82 -4.88
CA GLU A 34 19.66 -5.65 -5.00
C GLU A 34 19.26 -7.12 -4.81
N GLU A 35 19.62 -7.92 -5.80
CA GLU A 35 19.54 -9.38 -5.80
C GLU A 35 20.15 -9.98 -4.53
N THR A 36 19.35 -10.73 -3.77
CA THR A 36 19.90 -11.71 -2.83
C THR A 36 19.41 -13.10 -3.20
N ASN A 37 20.13 -13.62 -4.19
CA ASN A 37 20.64 -14.98 -4.32
C ASN A 37 19.86 -16.11 -3.63
N VAL A 38 19.27 -16.93 -4.50
CA VAL A 38 18.78 -18.28 -4.27
C VAL A 38 19.83 -19.12 -3.55
N VAL A 39 19.47 -19.72 -2.41
CA VAL A 39 20.14 -20.93 -1.93
C VAL A 39 19.08 -21.99 -1.68
N GLU A 40 18.88 -22.81 -2.71
CA GLU A 40 18.33 -24.16 -2.56
C GLU A 40 19.23 -24.96 -1.61
N SER A 41 18.65 -25.72 -0.69
CA SER A 41 19.37 -26.73 0.07
C SER A 41 18.46 -27.91 0.34
N ASN A 42 18.48 -28.85 -0.60
CA ASN A 42 18.17 -30.25 -0.33
C ASN A 42 19.49 -30.97 -0.02
N THR A 43 19.54 -31.73 1.08
CA THR A 43 19.91 -33.17 1.12
C THR A 43 20.24 -33.62 2.55
N SER A 44 19.58 -34.71 2.96
CA SER A 44 19.94 -35.65 4.04
C SER A 44 21.34 -36.26 3.80
N THR A 45 22.11 -36.78 4.77
CA THR A 45 21.83 -37.83 5.76
C THR A 45 23.09 -38.02 6.65
N GLU A 46 22.94 -38.43 7.93
CA GLU A 46 23.86 -39.19 8.83
C GLU A 46 25.30 -38.61 9.08
N ASP A 47 25.90 -38.61 10.29
CA ASP A 47 26.04 -39.69 11.26
C ASP A 47 26.69 -39.23 12.60
N SER A 48 26.46 -40.01 13.66
CA SER A 48 27.29 -40.24 14.89
C SER A 48 27.35 -39.24 16.08
N GLU A 49 27.27 -39.87 17.27
CA GLU A 49 27.17 -39.37 18.65
C GLU A 49 28.49 -38.81 19.23
N THR A 50 28.42 -37.85 20.18
CA THR A 50 28.94 -38.01 21.58
C THR A 50 28.78 -36.75 22.47
N GLU A 51 28.17 -36.98 23.65
CA GLU A 51 28.34 -36.39 25.00
C GLU A 51 27.92 -34.92 25.39
N LYS A 52 27.19 -34.86 26.53
CA LYS A 52 26.67 -33.72 27.36
C LYS A 52 27.73 -33.39 28.47
N PRO A 53 27.67 -32.34 29.36
CA PRO A 53 26.66 -31.27 29.56
C PRO A 53 27.13 -29.84 29.99
N ALA A 54 26.14 -28.93 30.08
CA ALA A 54 25.91 -27.87 31.08
C ALA A 54 26.32 -26.39 30.83
N ASP A 55 25.30 -25.54 31.02
CA ASP A 55 25.25 -24.15 31.52
C ASP A 55 25.66 -22.95 30.64
N ALA A 56 24.66 -22.26 30.09
CA ALA A 56 24.45 -20.82 30.30
C ALA A 56 23.03 -20.41 29.90
N ASP A 57 22.33 -19.88 30.89
CA ASP A 57 21.11 -19.07 30.84
C ASP A 57 21.44 -17.71 30.19
N ASP A 58 20.72 -17.34 29.13
CA ASP A 58 20.51 -15.94 28.76
C ASP A 58 19.19 -15.82 28.00
N SER A 59 18.11 -15.69 28.77
CA SER A 59 16.89 -15.05 28.31
C SER A 59 17.18 -13.57 28.07
N ASP A 60 16.98 -13.07 26.86
CA ASP A 60 16.17 -11.87 26.75
C ASP A 60 15.51 -11.73 25.38
N GLU A 61 14.22 -11.50 25.48
CA GLU A 61 13.25 -11.39 24.43
C GLU A 61 13.52 -10.16 23.58
N ASN A 62 13.57 -10.36 22.26
CA ASN A 62 13.04 -9.35 21.36
C ASN A 62 12.15 -10.05 20.35
N LEU A 63 11.04 -10.59 20.87
CA LEU A 63 9.82 -10.74 20.09
C LEU A 63 9.43 -9.32 19.66
N SER A 64 9.97 -8.90 18.51
CA SER A 64 9.31 -7.89 17.70
C SER A 64 7.91 -8.43 17.48
N ASN A 65 6.97 -7.95 18.29
CA ASN A 65 5.56 -8.30 18.20
C ASN A 65 4.96 -7.53 17.01
N SER A 66 5.65 -7.60 15.86
CA SER A 66 5.10 -7.23 14.57
C SER A 66 4.07 -8.30 14.29
N SER A 67 2.79 -7.98 14.50
CA SER A 67 1.71 -8.79 13.97
C SER A 67 1.97 -8.98 12.47
N GLU A 68 2.00 -10.23 12.02
CA GLU A 68 2.06 -10.52 10.60
C GLU A 68 0.80 -9.94 9.94
N VAL A 69 0.98 -9.13 8.89
CA VAL A 69 -0.14 -8.53 8.15
C VAL A 69 -0.94 -9.63 7.47
N VAL A 70 -2.25 -9.66 7.69
CA VAL A 70 -3.15 -10.64 7.07
C VAL A 70 -3.54 -10.16 5.68
N ILE A 71 -3.15 -10.90 4.64
CA ILE A 71 -3.54 -10.62 3.26
C ILE A 71 -4.64 -11.60 2.83
N ASP A 72 -5.82 -11.08 2.52
CA ASP A 72 -6.93 -11.84 1.92
C ASP A 72 -7.08 -11.49 0.44
N TYR A 73 -6.60 -12.40 -0.42
CA TYR A 73 -6.75 -12.30 -1.87
C TYR A 73 -8.18 -12.60 -2.34
N GLY A 74 -9.05 -13.10 -1.46
CA GLY A 74 -10.41 -13.51 -1.80
C GLY A 74 -10.45 -14.57 -2.91
N LYS A 75 -11.51 -14.51 -3.71
CA LYS A 75 -11.64 -15.28 -4.95
C LYS A 75 -11.80 -14.31 -6.10
N SER A 76 -11.09 -14.57 -7.18
CA SER A 76 -11.19 -13.79 -8.41
C SER A 76 -11.13 -14.71 -9.62
N ASP A 77 -12.04 -14.49 -10.56
CA ASP A 77 -12.01 -15.05 -11.90
C ASP A 77 -11.40 -14.06 -12.90
N VAL A 78 -11.21 -12.79 -12.49
CA VAL A 78 -10.73 -11.68 -13.33
C VAL A 78 -9.24 -11.41 -13.12
N PHE A 79 -8.77 -11.39 -11.87
CA PHE A 79 -7.43 -10.98 -11.49
C PHE A 79 -6.62 -12.16 -10.98
N SER A 80 -5.39 -12.26 -11.47
CA SER A 80 -4.41 -13.21 -10.95
C SER A 80 -3.87 -12.74 -9.59
N LYS A 81 -3.21 -13.66 -8.88
CA LYS A 81 -2.52 -13.29 -7.64
C LYS A 81 -1.41 -12.27 -7.92
N GLU A 82 -0.73 -12.41 -9.05
CA GLU A 82 0.32 -11.49 -9.48
C GLU A 82 -0.23 -10.06 -9.68
N ASP A 83 -1.42 -9.92 -10.27
CA ASP A 83 -2.10 -8.61 -10.39
C ASP A 83 -2.38 -7.98 -9.03
N MET A 84 -2.86 -8.78 -8.09
CA MET A 84 -3.15 -8.34 -6.72
C MET A 84 -1.86 -7.97 -5.97
N ASP A 85 -0.80 -8.75 -6.12
CA ASP A 85 0.51 -8.49 -5.51
C ASP A 85 1.10 -7.16 -6.02
N GLU A 86 0.95 -6.84 -7.30
CA GLU A 86 1.36 -5.53 -7.85
C GLU A 86 0.64 -4.37 -7.17
N ALA A 87 -0.68 -4.45 -6.99
CA ALA A 87 -1.46 -3.44 -6.29
C ALA A 87 -1.10 -3.35 -4.79
N ILE A 88 -0.96 -4.49 -4.10
CA ILE A 88 -0.56 -4.57 -2.69
C ILE A 88 0.83 -3.96 -2.48
N ASN A 89 1.76 -4.14 -3.41
CA ASN A 89 3.08 -3.50 -3.33
C ASN A 89 2.99 -1.97 -3.34
N ILE A 90 2.02 -1.39 -4.08
CA ILE A 90 1.76 0.05 -4.06
C ILE A 90 1.21 0.48 -2.68
N ILE A 91 0.29 -0.29 -2.09
CA ILE A 91 -0.26 -0.04 -0.74
C ILE A 91 0.86 -0.08 0.31
N ASN A 92 1.68 -1.13 0.31
CA ASN A 92 2.83 -1.25 1.21
C ASN A 92 3.82 -0.10 1.04
N GLY A 93 4.05 0.34 -0.20
CA GLY A 93 4.86 1.53 -0.48
C GLY A 93 4.28 2.83 0.08
N LYS A 94 2.96 2.94 0.24
CA LYS A 94 2.29 4.07 0.89
C LYS A 94 2.45 4.01 2.41
N PHE A 95 2.16 2.87 3.03
CA PHE A 95 2.35 2.68 4.47
C PHE A 95 3.80 2.84 4.90
N ALA A 96 4.78 2.42 4.08
CA ALA A 96 6.19 2.66 4.37
C ALA A 96 6.55 4.17 4.46
N LYS A 97 5.78 5.04 3.79
CA LYS A 97 5.92 6.50 3.90
C LYS A 97 5.14 7.06 5.09
N TRP A 98 4.01 6.44 5.44
CA TRP A 98 3.22 6.75 6.64
C TRP A 98 3.79 6.01 7.85
N ARG A 99 5.01 6.41 8.23
CA ARG A 99 5.75 5.84 9.35
C ARG A 99 4.86 5.61 10.58
N ASP A 100 5.12 4.51 11.28
CA ASP A 100 4.43 4.15 12.52
C ASP A 100 2.93 3.85 12.34
N CYS A 101 2.50 3.47 11.13
CA CYS A 101 1.23 2.77 10.91
C CYS A 101 1.38 1.28 11.24
N ASP A 102 0.47 0.74 12.05
CA ASP A 102 0.36 -0.70 12.32
C ASP A 102 -0.73 -1.30 11.44
N VAL A 103 -0.33 -1.90 10.31
CA VAL A 103 -1.27 -2.52 9.37
C VAL A 103 -1.66 -3.90 9.88
N HIS A 104 -2.96 -4.15 10.01
CA HIS A 104 -3.49 -5.45 10.47
C HIS A 104 -3.86 -6.35 9.31
N SER A 105 -4.56 -5.80 8.30
CA SER A 105 -4.99 -6.58 7.16
C SER A 105 -5.13 -5.78 5.86
N ILE A 106 -5.06 -6.51 4.75
CA ILE A 106 -5.34 -6.04 3.39
C ILE A 106 -6.26 -7.07 2.73
N ARG A 107 -7.45 -6.64 2.29
CA ARG A 107 -8.49 -7.51 1.73
C ARG A 107 -8.89 -7.07 0.33
N PHE A 108 -8.94 -8.01 -0.60
CA PHE A 108 -9.44 -7.76 -1.95
C PHE A 108 -10.97 -7.52 -1.93
N GLY A 109 -11.41 -6.42 -2.54
CA GLY A 109 -12.81 -5.98 -2.53
C GLY A 109 -13.76 -6.80 -3.42
N GLY A 110 -13.23 -7.67 -4.30
CA GLY A 110 -14.01 -8.56 -5.16
C GLY A 110 -14.11 -8.10 -6.62
N ASP A 111 -14.43 -9.06 -7.49
CA ASP A 111 -14.56 -8.82 -8.95
C ASP A 111 -15.77 -7.94 -9.30
N ASP A 112 -16.77 -7.87 -8.43
CA ASP A 112 -17.97 -7.04 -8.60
C ASP A 112 -17.66 -5.53 -8.55
N LYS A 113 -16.44 -5.16 -8.14
CA LYS A 113 -15.94 -3.79 -8.21
C LYS A 113 -15.44 -3.42 -9.61
N ASN A 114 -15.06 -4.41 -10.42
CA ASN A 114 -14.59 -4.20 -11.80
C ASN A 114 -15.77 -4.05 -12.78
N ILE A 115 -16.52 -2.96 -12.64
CA ILE A 115 -17.69 -2.63 -13.45
C ILE A 115 -17.48 -1.33 -14.24
N GLU A 116 -18.24 -1.17 -15.33
CA GLU A 116 -18.16 -0.04 -16.26
C GLU A 116 -18.20 1.32 -15.52
N ASP A 117 -19.15 1.51 -14.60
CA ASP A 117 -19.28 2.75 -13.83
C ASP A 117 -18.00 3.12 -13.05
N ASN A 118 -17.30 2.13 -12.48
CA ASN A 118 -16.06 2.38 -11.72
C ASN A 118 -14.87 2.62 -12.66
N VAL A 119 -14.84 1.98 -13.84
CA VAL A 119 -13.86 2.25 -14.88
C VAL A 119 -14.04 3.66 -15.47
N GLU A 120 -15.29 4.09 -15.71
CA GLU A 120 -15.60 5.46 -16.11
C GLU A 120 -15.14 6.45 -15.06
N TRP A 121 -15.44 6.17 -13.79
CA TRP A 121 -14.98 7.00 -12.68
C TRP A 121 -13.45 7.12 -12.62
N ALA A 122 -12.70 6.03 -12.80
CA ALA A 122 -11.24 6.06 -12.84
C ALA A 122 -10.70 6.93 -14.00
N ASN A 123 -11.35 6.87 -15.17
CA ASN A 123 -10.96 7.67 -16.33
C ASN A 123 -11.30 9.16 -16.17
N ASP A 124 -12.41 9.49 -15.49
CA ASP A 124 -12.74 10.86 -15.10
C ASP A 124 -11.74 11.41 -14.06
N CYS A 125 -11.29 10.54 -13.16
CA CYS A 125 -10.26 10.82 -12.17
C CYS A 125 -8.91 11.16 -12.79
N ILE A 126 -8.41 10.31 -13.68
CA ILE A 126 -7.11 10.47 -14.33
C ILE A 126 -7.30 10.69 -15.83
N GLN A 127 -7.67 11.93 -16.17
CA GLN A 127 -7.95 12.29 -17.57
C GLN A 127 -6.81 11.94 -18.54
N GLY A 128 -7.15 11.40 -19.71
CA GLY A 128 -6.18 11.05 -20.76
C GLY A 128 -5.53 9.68 -20.58
N GLN A 129 -5.92 8.92 -19.56
CA GLN A 129 -5.74 7.48 -19.53
C GLN A 129 -6.93 6.80 -20.23
N ASN A 130 -6.72 5.55 -20.64
CA ASN A 130 -7.76 4.67 -21.18
C ASN A 130 -7.82 3.41 -20.32
N PHE A 131 -8.20 3.57 -19.06
CA PHE A 131 -8.35 2.44 -18.15
C PHE A 131 -9.47 1.53 -18.62
N THR A 132 -9.25 0.23 -18.49
CA THR A 132 -10.21 -0.83 -18.86
C THR A 132 -10.59 -1.70 -17.68
N GLU A 133 -9.81 -1.66 -16.60
CA GLU A 133 -9.99 -2.49 -15.42
C GLU A 133 -9.72 -1.68 -14.15
N VAL A 134 -10.49 -1.99 -13.09
CA VAL A 134 -10.32 -1.42 -11.76
C VAL A 134 -10.30 -2.51 -10.69
N MET A 135 -9.55 -2.25 -9.62
CA MET A 135 -9.40 -3.16 -8.48
C MET A 135 -9.53 -2.37 -7.18
N GLU A 136 -10.25 -2.91 -6.21
CA GLU A 136 -10.35 -2.35 -4.86
C GLU A 136 -9.63 -3.24 -3.84
N PHE A 137 -8.96 -2.62 -2.89
CA PHE A 137 -8.59 -3.23 -1.61
C PHE A 137 -9.12 -2.43 -0.44
N GLU A 138 -9.40 -3.12 0.65
CA GLU A 138 -9.74 -2.56 1.96
C GLU A 138 -8.62 -2.91 2.95
N THR A 139 -8.24 -1.97 3.80
CA THR A 139 -7.19 -2.20 4.81
C THR A 139 -7.65 -1.80 6.19
N ASP A 140 -7.33 -2.66 7.16
CA ASP A 140 -7.45 -2.32 8.57
C ASP A 140 -6.07 -1.93 9.10
N PHE A 141 -5.96 -0.78 9.74
CA PHE A 141 -4.71 -0.32 10.32
C PHE A 141 -4.93 0.68 11.46
N HIS A 142 -3.95 0.73 12.35
CA HIS A 142 -3.84 1.77 13.35
C HIS A 142 -2.94 2.90 12.83
N SER A 143 -3.41 4.14 12.91
CA SER A 143 -2.64 5.31 12.51
C SER A 143 -1.55 5.66 13.54
N PRO A 144 -0.53 6.45 13.15
CA PRO A 144 0.55 6.83 14.04
C PRO A 144 0.02 7.62 15.24
N THR A 145 0.65 7.42 16.40
CA THR A 145 0.34 8.19 17.63
C THR A 145 0.58 9.69 17.48
N GLU A 146 1.52 10.09 16.62
CA GLU A 146 1.75 11.48 16.23
C GLU A 146 1.73 11.59 14.69
N VAL A 147 0.74 12.29 14.16
CA VAL A 147 0.69 12.59 12.71
C VAL A 147 1.40 13.91 12.43
N SER A 148 2.35 13.89 11.49
CA SER A 148 2.90 15.10 10.87
C SER A 148 2.45 15.16 9.41
N GLY A 149 1.43 15.94 9.09
CA GLY A 149 0.89 16.03 7.73
C GLY A 149 -0.57 16.47 7.67
N GLU A 150 -1.18 16.36 6.49
CA GLU A 150 -2.55 16.79 6.16
C GLU A 150 -3.59 15.66 6.19
N TRP A 151 -3.25 14.46 6.67
CA TRP A 151 -4.08 13.27 6.46
C TRP A 151 -4.29 12.51 7.78
N GLY A 152 -5.57 12.27 8.12
CA GLY A 152 -6.01 11.38 9.19
C GLY A 152 -5.98 11.93 10.62
N ASP A 153 -6.72 11.25 11.49
CA ASP A 153 -6.62 11.39 12.94
C ASP A 153 -5.44 10.54 13.44
N SER A 154 -4.72 11.02 14.44
CA SER A 154 -3.64 10.25 15.09
C SER A 154 -4.23 9.23 16.06
N ASP A 155 -3.47 8.16 16.35
CA ASP A 155 -3.83 7.14 17.35
C ASP A 155 -5.24 6.57 17.11
N THR A 156 -5.57 6.34 15.84
CA THR A 156 -6.93 6.00 15.39
C THR A 156 -6.93 4.69 14.63
N GLU A 157 -7.92 3.85 14.96
CA GLU A 157 -8.20 2.62 14.22
C GLU A 157 -9.04 2.94 12.97
N TYR A 158 -8.54 2.51 11.83
CA TYR A 158 -9.24 2.56 10.55
C TYR A 158 -9.58 1.13 10.13
N ASP A 159 -10.87 0.83 10.01
CA ASP A 159 -11.41 -0.41 9.45
C ASP A 159 -11.90 -0.21 8.00
N ASP A 160 -11.68 -1.17 7.10
CA ASP A 160 -12.18 -1.09 5.72
C ASP A 160 -11.68 0.15 4.92
N TYR A 161 -10.49 0.66 5.20
CA TYR A 161 -9.92 1.81 4.47
C TYR A 161 -9.71 1.44 2.99
N GLN A 162 -10.30 2.20 2.08
CA GLN A 162 -10.41 1.83 0.68
C GLN A 162 -9.25 2.32 -0.17
N TRP A 163 -8.79 1.47 -1.08
CA TRP A 163 -7.74 1.73 -2.07
C TRP A 163 -8.22 1.29 -3.44
N TRP A 164 -8.25 2.22 -4.39
CA TRP A 164 -8.78 1.98 -5.72
C TRP A 164 -7.71 2.16 -6.79
N PHE A 165 -7.53 1.09 -7.56
CA PHE A 165 -6.54 0.95 -8.61
C PHE A 165 -7.21 0.86 -9.96
N ALA A 166 -6.55 1.38 -10.98
CA ALA A 166 -6.98 1.26 -12.37
C ALA A 166 -5.78 0.95 -13.26
N ARG A 167 -6.01 0.22 -14.36
CA ARG A 167 -5.01 0.00 -15.40
C ARG A 167 -5.62 0.01 -16.80
N PRO A 168 -4.87 0.42 -17.82
CA PRO A 168 -5.26 0.17 -19.20
C PRO A 168 -5.02 -1.31 -19.53
N GLU A 169 -5.57 -1.76 -20.66
CA GLU A 169 -5.35 -3.11 -21.18
C GLU A 169 -3.84 -3.42 -21.24
N ASP A 170 -3.43 -4.54 -20.64
CA ASP A 170 -2.03 -4.99 -20.48
C ASP A 170 -1.09 -3.96 -19.80
N GLY A 171 -1.65 -2.99 -19.08
CA GLY A 171 -0.91 -1.94 -18.39
C GLY A 171 -0.57 -2.26 -16.94
N LYS A 172 0.13 -1.31 -16.29
CA LYS A 172 0.43 -1.37 -14.86
C LYS A 172 -0.71 -0.78 -14.03
N TRP A 173 -0.93 -1.35 -12.85
CA TRP A 173 -1.83 -0.80 -11.84
C TRP A 173 -1.38 0.59 -11.37
N GLN A 174 -2.33 1.51 -11.28
CA GLN A 174 -2.16 2.86 -10.78
C GLN A 174 -3.19 3.14 -9.70
N LEU A 175 -2.75 3.58 -8.53
CA LEU A 175 -3.65 4.07 -7.49
C LEU A 175 -4.28 5.38 -7.95
N PHE A 176 -5.59 5.42 -8.11
CA PHE A 176 -6.32 6.61 -8.53
C PHE A 176 -7.21 7.21 -7.44
N TYR A 177 -7.55 6.45 -6.40
CA TYR A 177 -8.36 6.92 -5.28
C TYR A 177 -8.04 6.13 -4.00
N TRP A 178 -8.14 6.79 -2.84
CA TRP A 178 -8.02 6.14 -1.53
C TRP A 178 -8.74 6.98 -0.46
N SER A 179 -9.58 6.38 0.39
CA SER A 179 -10.30 7.06 1.48
C SER A 179 -10.82 6.10 2.55
N TYR A 180 -11.21 6.67 3.69
CA TYR A 180 -12.10 6.05 4.68
C TYR A 180 -13.52 6.64 4.57
#